data_AF-A0A7S4LCI2-F1
#
_entry.id   AF-A0A7S4LCI2-F1
#
_cell.length_a   1.000
_cell.length_b   1.000
_cell.length_c   1.000
_cell.angle_alpha   90.00
_cell.angle_beta   90.00
_cell.angle_gamma   90.00
#
_symmetry.space_group_name_H-M   'P 1'
#
loop_
_entity.id
_entity.type
_entity.pdbx_description
1 polymer ?
#
loop_
_entity_poly.entity_id
_entity_poly.type
_entity_poly.pdbx_seq_one_letter_code
_entity_poly.pdbx_strand_id
1 'polypeptide(L)'
;VIKRDGAEQDLVADKLHRRCSNLSTDLDVDHVDPHEIVKRLLRSLELQALDKISSQQLDDLLAETTCYLGSHHPDYVTLAGRITISNLHKCTKESFSHVVADLYHHANPRNGQPAPLVSKEVFDIVQANKVEFDGAVDW
;
A
#
# COMPACT_ATOMS: atom_id res chain seq x y z
N VAL A 1 0.49 5.34 16.59
CA VAL A 1 0.80 5.02 15.18
C VAL A 1 1.98 5.83 14.71
N ILE A 2 3.03 5.19 14.20
CA ILE A 2 4.20 5.87 13.61
C ILE A 2 3.91 6.10 12.12
N LYS A 3 3.95 7.35 11.67
CA LYS A 3 3.78 7.71 10.26
C LYS A 3 5.02 7.34 9.44
N ARG A 4 4.88 7.33 8.12
CA ARG A 4 5.99 7.03 7.18
C ARG A 4 7.12 8.07 7.27
N ASP A 5 6.81 9.30 7.70
CA ASP A 5 7.77 10.37 7.98
C ASP A 5 8.43 10.26 9.38
N GLY A 6 8.07 9.25 10.17
CA GLY A 6 8.57 9.04 11.54
C GLY A 6 7.77 9.75 12.63
N ALA A 7 6.79 10.60 12.30
CA ALA A 7 5.99 11.31 13.30
C ALA A 7 5.00 10.36 14.02
N GLU A 8 4.83 10.55 15.32
CA GLU A 8 3.85 9.79 16.10
C GLU A 8 2.48 10.48 16.09
N GLN A 9 1.41 9.69 15.96
CA GLN A 9 0.02 10.14 16.10
C GLN A 9 -0.82 9.08 16.80
N ASP A 10 -1.89 9.52 17.45
CA ASP A 10 -2.88 8.61 18.03
C ASP A 10 -3.61 7.83 16.94
N LEU A 11 -4.01 6.61 17.30
CA LEU A 11 -4.87 5.78 16.46
C LEU A 11 -6.29 6.35 16.53
N VAL A 12 -6.82 6.78 15.38
CA VAL A 12 -8.17 7.35 15.28
C VAL A 12 -9.04 6.42 14.43
N ALA A 13 -10.04 5.79 15.05
CA ALA A 13 -10.93 4.84 14.40
C ALA A 13 -11.62 5.43 13.15
N ASP A 14 -12.09 6.68 13.25
CA ASP A 14 -12.74 7.37 12.13
C ASP A 14 -11.83 7.53 10.90
N LYS A 15 -10.51 7.66 11.09
CA LYS A 15 -9.57 7.73 9.97
C LYS A 15 -9.46 6.39 9.24
N LEU A 16 -9.51 5.28 9.97
CA LEU A 16 -9.53 3.93 9.40
C LEU A 16 -10.86 3.67 8.67
N HIS A 17 -11.97 4.05 9.31
CA HIS A 17 -13.30 3.91 8.73
C HIS A 17 -13.42 4.65 7.39
N ARG A 18 -12.99 5.92 7.35
CA ARG A 18 -12.97 6.72 6.11
C ARG A 18 -12.09 6.09 5.03
N ARG A 19 -10.94 5.51 5.41
CA ARG A 19 -10.05 4.82 4.47
C ARG A 19 -10.75 3.63 3.81
N CYS A 20 -11.37 2.76 4.60
CA CYS A 20 -12.13 1.62 4.08
C CYS A 20 -13.31 2.08 3.22
N SER A 21 -14.06 3.07 3.69
CA SER A 21 -15.23 3.61 2.97
C SER A 21 -14.88 4.18 1.60
N ASN A 22 -13.77 4.93 1.50
CA ASN A 22 -13.33 5.49 0.23
C ASN A 22 -12.91 4.40 -0.78
N LEU A 23 -12.41 3.26 -0.28
CA LEU A 23 -11.96 2.14 -1.10
C LEU A 23 -13.07 1.13 -1.39
N SER A 24 -14.25 1.26 -0.76
CA SER A 24 -15.41 0.38 -0.98
C SER A 24 -16.38 0.90 -2.03
N THR A 25 -16.00 1.90 -2.82
CA THR A 25 -16.82 2.41 -3.94
C THR A 25 -17.17 1.27 -4.92
N ASP A 26 -18.43 1.22 -5.36
CA ASP A 26 -18.97 0.19 -6.27
C ASP A 26 -18.89 -1.26 -5.74
N LEU A 27 -18.76 -1.45 -4.43
CA LEU A 27 -18.94 -2.76 -3.78
C LEU A 27 -20.36 -2.90 -3.23
N ASP A 28 -20.76 -4.15 -2.95
CA ASP A 28 -22.06 -4.44 -2.34
C ASP A 28 -22.16 -3.86 -0.92
N VAL A 29 -22.88 -2.74 -0.80
CA VAL A 29 -23.06 -1.99 0.45
C VAL A 29 -23.95 -2.70 1.46
N ASP A 30 -24.73 -3.71 1.04
CA ASP A 30 -25.56 -4.50 1.96
C ASP A 30 -24.71 -5.55 2.69
N HIS A 31 -23.57 -5.93 2.13
CA HIS A 31 -22.67 -6.95 2.67
C HIS A 31 -21.32 -6.42 3.18
N VAL A 32 -20.75 -5.41 2.53
CA VAL A 32 -19.46 -4.82 2.90
C VAL A 32 -19.65 -3.67 3.88
N ASP A 33 -19.29 -3.92 5.15
CA ASP A 33 -19.36 -2.93 6.22
C ASP A 33 -17.96 -2.50 6.70
N PRO A 34 -17.52 -1.28 6.34
CA PRO A 34 -16.31 -0.66 6.87
C PRO A 34 -16.23 -0.58 8.41
N HIS A 35 -17.36 -0.47 9.11
CA HIS A 35 -17.37 -0.41 10.59
C HIS A 35 -16.94 -1.73 11.20
N GLU A 36 -17.44 -2.85 10.68
CA GLU A 36 -17.09 -4.18 11.18
C GLU A 36 -15.59 -4.49 10.99
N ILE A 37 -15.01 -4.07 9.86
CA ILE A 37 -13.56 -4.17 9.61
C ILE A 37 -12.78 -3.44 10.72
N VAL A 38 -13.10 -2.16 10.96
CA VAL A 38 -12.39 -1.32 11.93
C VAL A 38 -12.54 -1.87 13.35
N LYS A 39 -13.75 -2.31 13.72
CA LYS A 39 -14.02 -2.88 15.04
C LYS A 39 -13.17 -4.14 15.29
N ARG A 40 -13.05 -5.01 14.29
CA ARG A 40 -12.21 -6.22 14.40
C ARG A 40 -10.72 -5.88 14.48
N LEU A 41 -10.26 -4.91 13.69
CA LEU A 41 -8.88 -4.43 13.75
C LEU A 41 -8.53 -3.87 15.14
N LEU A 42 -9.38 -3.00 15.70
CA LEU A 42 -9.15 -2.41 17.02
C LEU A 42 -9.08 -3.49 18.12
N ARG A 43 -9.99 -4.47 18.09
CA ARG A 43 -9.94 -5.61 19.01
C ARG A 43 -8.65 -6.41 18.84
N SER A 44 -8.21 -6.65 17.61
CA SER A 44 -6.96 -7.37 17.32
C SER A 44 -5.74 -6.62 17.89
N LEU A 45 -5.68 -5.31 17.70
CA LEU A 45 -4.61 -4.45 18.22
C LEU A 45 -4.58 -4.41 19.74
N GLU A 46 -5.73 -4.33 20.40
CA GLU A 46 -5.85 -4.36 21.86
C GLU A 46 -5.30 -5.66 22.45
N LEU A 47 -5.59 -6.81 21.81
CA LEU A 47 -5.10 -8.12 22.24
C LEU A 47 -3.58 -8.30 22.06
N GLN A 48 -2.97 -7.60 21.11
CA GLN A 48 -1.54 -7.73 20.79
C GLN A 48 -0.63 -6.77 21.59
N ALA A 49 -1.19 -5.90 22.45
CA ALA A 49 -0.44 -4.94 23.28
C ALA A 49 0.62 -4.15 22.48
N LEU A 50 0.27 -3.73 21.26
CA LEU A 50 1.19 -3.02 20.35
C LEU A 50 1.20 -1.52 20.65
N ASP A 51 2.11 -1.08 21.52
CA ASP A 51 2.27 0.35 21.86
C ASP A 51 2.68 1.21 20.66
N LYS A 52 3.38 0.62 19.68
CA LYS A 52 3.94 1.34 18.53
C LYS A 52 3.84 0.54 17.23
N ILE A 53 2.73 0.71 16.52
CA ILE A 53 2.53 0.20 15.15
C ILE A 53 2.84 1.26 14.10
N SER A 54 3.58 0.89 13.05
CA SER A 54 3.79 1.77 11.89
C SER A 54 2.52 1.88 11.03
N SER A 55 2.39 2.98 10.29
CA SER A 55 1.25 3.18 9.39
C SER A 55 1.18 2.13 8.28
N GLN A 56 2.34 1.59 7.89
CA GLN A 56 2.44 0.51 6.92
C GLN A 56 1.85 -0.79 7.49
N GLN A 57 2.35 -1.22 8.66
CA GLN A 57 1.87 -2.43 9.33
C GLN A 57 0.39 -2.35 9.70
N LEU A 58 -0.09 -1.15 10.04
CA LEU A 58 -1.51 -0.91 10.31
C LEU A 58 -2.38 -1.13 9.07
N ASP A 59 -1.93 -0.67 7.89
CA ASP A 59 -2.62 -0.91 6.61
C ASP A 59 -2.54 -2.39 6.20
N ASP A 60 -1.41 -3.06 6.45
CA ASP A 60 -1.26 -4.50 6.20
C ASP A 60 -2.24 -5.33 7.07
N LEU A 61 -2.30 -5.04 8.37
CA LEU A 61 -3.24 -5.71 9.29
C LEU A 61 -4.71 -5.40 8.96
N LEU A 62 -4.99 -4.18 8.47
CA LEU A 62 -6.32 -3.80 7.99
C LEU A 62 -6.71 -4.64 6.75
N ALA A 63 -5.80 -4.82 5.79
CA ALA A 63 -6.03 -5.65 4.61
C ALA A 63 -6.24 -7.13 4.98
N GLU A 64 -5.42 -7.69 5.89
CA GLU A 64 -5.59 -9.06 6.40
C GLU A 64 -6.94 -9.26 7.10
N THR A 65 -7.31 -8.33 7.96
CA THR A 65 -8.61 -8.35 8.67
C THR A 65 -9.77 -8.30 7.68
N THR A 66 -9.64 -7.49 6.62
CA THR A 66 -10.65 -7.39 5.55
C THR A 66 -10.72 -8.69 4.75
N CYS A 67 -9.57 -9.28 4.37
CA CYS A 67 -9.51 -10.52 3.61
C CYS A 67 -10.16 -11.69 4.36
N TYR A 68 -10.02 -11.74 5.70
CA TYR A 68 -10.68 -12.72 6.54
C TYR A 68 -12.22 -12.68 6.42
N LEU A 69 -12.80 -11.49 6.23
CA LEU A 69 -14.23 -11.30 5.97
C LEU A 69 -14.67 -11.74 4.56
N GLY A 70 -13.72 -12.09 3.69
CA GLY A 70 -13.97 -12.68 2.37
C GLY A 70 -14.77 -13.98 2.42
N SER A 71 -14.74 -14.68 3.56
CA SER A 71 -15.59 -15.84 3.83
C SER A 71 -17.09 -15.51 3.92
N HIS A 72 -17.44 -14.25 4.23
CA HIS A 72 -18.83 -13.78 4.28
C HIS A 72 -19.31 -13.23 2.94
N HIS A 73 -18.47 -12.48 2.22
CA HIS A 73 -18.79 -11.94 0.90
C HIS A 73 -17.50 -11.69 0.08
N PRO A 74 -17.46 -12.05 -1.22
CA PRO A 74 -16.25 -11.91 -2.04
C PRO A 74 -15.77 -10.46 -2.19
N ASP A 75 -16.65 -9.46 -2.09
CA ASP A 75 -16.23 -8.05 -2.20
C ASP A 75 -15.30 -7.59 -1.07
N TYR A 76 -15.29 -8.27 0.08
CA TYR A 76 -14.26 -8.04 1.09
C TYR A 76 -12.86 -8.40 0.57
N VAL A 77 -12.73 -9.40 -0.30
CA VAL A 77 -11.44 -9.75 -0.94
C VAL A 77 -11.02 -8.64 -1.90
N THR A 78 -11.95 -8.10 -2.68
CA THR A 78 -11.72 -6.94 -3.55
C THR A 78 -11.28 -5.73 -2.73
N LEU A 79 -11.98 -5.42 -1.64
CA LEU A 79 -11.63 -4.32 -0.74
C LEU A 79 -10.25 -4.52 -0.10
N ALA A 80 -9.93 -5.73 0.35
CA ALA A 80 -8.62 -6.07 0.89
C ALA A 80 -7.51 -5.82 -0.16
N GLY A 81 -7.72 -6.25 -1.40
CA GLY A 81 -6.82 -5.95 -2.52
C GLY A 81 -6.61 -4.45 -2.74
N ARG A 82 -7.70 -3.66 -2.71
CA ARG A 82 -7.64 -2.19 -2.83
C ARG A 82 -6.88 -1.54 -1.68
N ILE A 83 -7.06 -2.01 -0.44
CA ILE A 83 -6.30 -1.52 0.73
C ILE A 83 -4.81 -1.82 0.54
N THR A 84 -4.45 -3.04 0.13
CA THR A 84 -3.05 -3.43 -0.13
C THR A 84 -2.42 -2.58 -1.24
N ILE A 85 -3.11 -2.34 -2.35
CA ILE A 85 -2.62 -1.50 -3.45
C ILE A 85 -2.48 -0.04 -2.98
N SER A 86 -3.47 0.50 -2.26
CA SER A 86 -3.39 1.85 -1.68
C SER A 86 -2.20 2.01 -0.72
N ASN A 87 -1.85 0.94 -0.01
CA ASN A 87 -0.68 0.90 0.86
C ASN A 87 0.62 0.88 0.05
N LEU A 88 0.67 0.05 -1.00
CA LEU A 88 1.80 -0.06 -1.92
C LEU A 88 2.11 1.28 -2.60
N HIS A 89 1.10 1.97 -3.14
CA HIS A 89 1.28 3.27 -3.80
C HIS A 89 1.87 4.34 -2.86
N LYS A 90 1.61 4.27 -1.54
CA LYS A 90 2.22 5.19 -0.55
C LYS A 90 3.68 4.86 -0.23
N CYS A 91 4.18 3.73 -0.68
CA CYS A 91 5.54 3.23 -0.44
C CYS A 91 6.38 3.15 -1.73
N THR A 92 5.78 3.42 -2.88
CA THR A 92 6.46 3.46 -4.18
C THR A 92 6.53 4.88 -4.72
N LYS A 93 7.45 5.12 -5.66
CA LYS A 93 7.53 6.40 -6.39
C LYS A 93 6.45 6.43 -7.47
N GLU A 94 5.89 7.61 -7.75
CA GLU A 94 4.78 7.79 -8.71
C GLU A 94 5.22 7.73 -10.19
N SER A 95 6.50 8.02 -10.48
CA SER A 95 7.04 8.05 -11.85
C SER A 95 7.69 6.72 -12.21
N PHE A 96 7.20 6.10 -13.29
CA PHE A 96 7.75 4.87 -13.86
C PHE A 96 9.23 5.05 -14.25
N SER A 97 9.55 6.13 -14.97
CA SER A 97 10.91 6.43 -15.40
C SER A 97 11.89 6.62 -14.24
N HIS A 98 11.42 7.19 -13.11
CA HIS A 98 12.21 7.31 -11.89
C HIS A 98 12.50 5.94 -11.25
N VAL A 99 11.51 5.05 -11.18
CA VAL A 99 11.73 3.68 -10.68
C VAL A 99 12.73 2.93 -11.56
N VAL A 100 12.61 3.03 -12.88
CA VAL A 100 13.57 2.41 -13.82
C VAL A 100 14.99 2.95 -13.60
N ALA A 101 15.14 4.25 -13.30
CA ALA A 101 16.43 4.84 -12.96
C ALA A 101 17.04 4.27 -11.68
N ASP A 102 16.24 4.11 -10.62
CA ASP A 102 16.69 3.49 -9.37
C ASP A 102 17.16 2.05 -9.61
N LEU A 103 16.39 1.29 -10.40
CA LEU A 103 16.73 -0.09 -10.74
C LEU A 103 18.02 -0.19 -11.56
N TYR A 104 18.27 0.76 -12.45
CA TYR A 104 19.51 0.81 -13.24
C TYR A 104 20.72 1.20 -12.39
N HIS A 105 20.56 2.20 -11.52
CA HIS A 105 21.62 2.66 -10.61
C HIS A 105 21.75 1.82 -9.34
N HIS A 106 21.01 0.72 -9.24
CA HIS A 106 21.08 -0.18 -8.10
C HIS A 106 22.52 -0.69 -7.90
N ALA A 107 23.00 -0.54 -6.67
CA ALA A 107 24.27 -1.08 -6.21
C ALA A 107 23.98 -2.15 -5.15
N ASN A 108 24.74 -3.24 -5.19
CA ASN A 108 24.56 -4.32 -4.23
C ASN A 108 24.86 -3.81 -2.81
N PRO A 109 23.90 -3.88 -1.87
CA PRO A 109 24.05 -3.31 -0.54
C PRO A 109 25.15 -3.98 0.30
N ARG A 110 25.59 -5.20 -0.06
CA ARG A 110 26.64 -5.93 0.67
C ARG A 110 28.05 -5.46 0.35
N ASN A 111 28.30 -4.98 -0.88
CA ASN A 111 29.65 -4.66 -1.35
C ASN A 111 29.76 -3.31 -2.09
N GLY A 112 28.65 -2.60 -2.30
CA GLY A 112 28.58 -1.31 -2.97
C GLY A 112 28.85 -1.35 -4.48
N GLN A 113 29.01 -2.54 -5.08
CA GLN A 113 29.31 -2.65 -6.50
C GLN A 113 28.06 -2.44 -7.35
N PRO A 114 28.17 -1.79 -8.53
CA PRO A 114 27.05 -1.67 -9.47
C PRO A 114 26.47 -3.04 -9.81
N ALA A 115 25.17 -3.20 -9.58
CA ALA A 115 24.41 -4.41 -9.82
C ALA A 115 23.04 -4.04 -10.43
N PRO A 116 23.04 -3.50 -11.66
CA PRO A 116 21.82 -3.00 -12.31
C PRO A 116 20.78 -4.11 -12.42
N LEU A 117 19.53 -3.81 -12.05
CA LEU A 117 18.39 -4.73 -12.11
C LEU A 117 17.63 -4.64 -13.44
N VAL A 118 17.96 -3.65 -14.27
CA VAL A 118 17.45 -3.47 -15.64
C VAL A 118 18.63 -3.26 -16.59
N SER A 119 18.48 -3.65 -17.85
CA SER A 119 19.54 -3.47 -18.84
C SER A 119 19.74 -1.99 -19.17
N LYS A 120 20.96 -1.63 -19.58
CA LYS A 120 21.28 -0.28 -20.05
C LYS A 120 20.38 0.14 -21.22
N GLU A 121 20.10 -0.78 -22.14
CA GLU A 121 19.22 -0.54 -23.28
C GLU A 121 17.81 -0.11 -22.84
N VAL A 122 17.20 -0.84 -21.89
CA VAL A 122 15.88 -0.49 -21.35
C VAL A 122 15.94 0.87 -20.65
N PHE A 123 16.96 1.12 -19.84
CA PHE A 123 17.14 2.41 -19.18
C PHE A 123 17.26 3.57 -20.18
N ASP A 124 18.11 3.45 -21.20
CA ASP A 124 18.33 4.49 -22.20
C ASP A 124 17.03 4.78 -22.99
N ILE A 125 16.27 3.75 -23.37
CA ILE A 125 14.96 3.89 -24.06
C ILE A 125 13.96 4.61 -23.15
N VAL A 126 13.84 4.18 -21.89
CA VAL A 126 12.89 4.78 -20.94
C VAL A 126 13.25 6.24 -20.65
N GLN A 127 14.53 6.55 -20.48
CA GLN A 127 14.96 7.93 -20.21
C GLN A 127 14.77 8.86 -21.41
N ALA A 128 15.01 8.38 -22.62
CA ALA A 128 14.79 9.15 -23.84
C ALA A 128 13.31 9.50 -24.05
N ASN A 129 12.38 8.65 -23.60
CA ASN A 129 10.93 8.78 -23.82
C ASN A 129 10.13 8.95 -22.52
N LYS A 130 10.78 9.44 -21.44
CA LYS A 130 10.20 9.45 -20.08
C LYS A 130 8.82 10.11 -19.97
N VAL A 131 8.57 11.19 -20.72
CA VAL A 131 7.30 11.93 -20.67
C VAL A 131 6.16 11.09 -21.24
N GLU A 132 6.42 10.36 -22.32
CA GLU A 132 5.45 9.49 -22.95
C GLU A 132 5.15 8.28 -22.07
N PHE A 133 6.18 7.62 -21.55
CA PHE A 133 5.98 6.47 -20.67
C PHE A 133 5.32 6.84 -19.35
N ASP A 134 5.76 7.90 -18.68
CA ASP A 134 5.13 8.34 -17.43
C ASP A 134 3.69 8.82 -17.65
N GLY A 135 3.38 9.38 -18.82
CA GLY A 135 2.02 9.80 -19.17
C GLY A 135 1.09 8.67 -19.63
N ALA A 136 1.65 7.52 -20.03
CA ALA A 136 0.87 6.38 -20.53
C ALA A 136 0.42 5.42 -19.42
N VAL A 137 1.02 5.48 -18.23
CA VAL A 137 0.66 4.61 -17.10
C VAL A 137 -0.56 5.17 -16.36
N ASP A 138 -1.60 4.36 -16.22
CA ASP A 138 -2.80 4.63 -15.43
C ASP A 138 -2.76 3.77 -14.15
N TRP A 139 -2.88 4.39 -12.98
CA TRP A 139 -2.61 3.80 -11.66
C TRP A 139 -3.89 3.57 -10.83
#